data_AF-A0A1H3NQB4-F1
#
_entry.id   AF-A0A1H3NQB4-F1
#
_cell.length_a   1.000
_cell.length_b   1.000
_cell.length_c   1.000
_cell.angle_alpha   90.00
_cell.angle_beta   90.00
_cell.angle_gamma   90.00
#
_symmetry.space_group_name_H-M   'P 1'
#
loop_
_entity.id
_entity.type
_entity.pdbx_description
1 polymer ?
#
loop_
_entity_poly.entity_id
_entity_poly.type
_entity_poly.pdbx_seq_one_letter_code
_entity_poly.pdbx_strand_id
1 'polypeptide(L)'
;MTQSLKELLAAKAALDMEIAKARTSAADAALSKVQKLVTDFGFTQQQVFPYIPAKTSAPAKYRDPSTGATWTGRGKPPNWIKDQDRDDFLIERKPEAAQGPFLAEMAAAAARN
;
A
#
# COMPACT_ATOMS: atom_id res chain seq x y z
N MET A 1 19.31 0.53 -41.50
CA MET A 1 17.87 0.89 -41.59
C MET A 1 17.41 1.30 -40.21
N THR A 2 17.22 2.60 -39.96
CA THR A 2 16.63 3.09 -38.70
C THR A 2 15.11 2.98 -38.82
N GLN A 3 14.47 2.15 -38.01
CA GLN A 3 13.01 2.06 -38.02
C GLN A 3 12.39 3.38 -37.53
N SER A 4 11.31 3.80 -38.16
CA SER A 4 10.57 5.00 -37.75
C SER A 4 9.80 4.76 -36.45
N LEU A 5 9.54 5.82 -35.68
CA LEU A 5 8.83 5.73 -34.41
C LEU A 5 7.43 5.09 -34.57
N LYS A 6 6.75 5.36 -35.69
CA LYS A 6 5.44 4.78 -36.01
C LYS A 6 5.52 3.26 -36.20
N GLU A 7 6.57 2.77 -36.85
CA GLU A 7 6.79 1.34 -37.04
C GLU A 7 7.11 0.63 -35.72
N LEU A 8 7.93 1.24 -34.86
CA LEU A 8 8.22 0.71 -33.53
C LEU A 8 6.98 0.58 -32.65
N LEU A 9 6.07 1.56 -32.71
CA LEU A 9 4.80 1.50 -31.98
C LEU A 9 3.86 0.41 -32.52
N ALA A 10 3.77 0.26 -33.84
CA ALA A 10 2.97 -0.79 -34.46
C ALA A 10 3.52 -2.19 -34.11
N ALA A 11 4.84 -2.36 -34.16
CA ALA A 11 5.51 -3.60 -33.75
C ALA A 11 5.27 -3.92 -32.26
N LYS A 12 5.31 -2.91 -31.38
CA LYS A 12 4.98 -3.09 -29.97
C LYS A 12 3.54 -3.57 -29.76
N ALA A 13 2.57 -2.97 -30.43
CA ALA A 13 1.16 -3.37 -30.30
C ALA A 13 0.92 -4.82 -30.77
N ALA A 14 1.57 -5.22 -31.86
CA ALA A 14 1.51 -6.61 -32.34
C ALA A 14 2.13 -7.59 -31.33
N LEU A 15 3.28 -7.25 -30.76
CA LEU A 15 3.93 -8.07 -29.73
C LEU A 15 3.09 -8.16 -28.45
N ASP A 16 2.47 -7.06 -28.01
CA ASP A 16 1.59 -7.06 -26.83
C ASP A 16 0.38 -7.99 -27.03
N MET A 17 -0.22 -7.98 -28.23
CA MET A 17 -1.30 -8.90 -28.60
C MET A 17 -0.85 -10.36 -28.57
N GLU A 18 0.33 -10.65 -29.10
CA GLU A 18 0.90 -12.00 -29.10
C GLU A 18 1.24 -12.47 -27.68
N ILE A 19 1.80 -11.60 -26.85
CA ILE A 19 2.07 -11.87 -25.42
C ILE A 19 0.76 -12.13 -24.68
N ALA A 20 -0.29 -11.34 -24.92
CA ALA A 20 -1.58 -11.55 -24.28
C ALA A 20 -2.16 -12.93 -24.65
N LYS A 21 -2.13 -13.29 -25.93
CA LYS A 21 -2.58 -14.61 -26.40
C LYS A 21 -1.75 -15.74 -25.79
N ALA A 22 -0.43 -15.61 -25.79
CA ALA A 22 0.49 -16.60 -25.20
C ALA A 22 0.27 -16.74 -23.69
N ARG A 23 -0.02 -15.66 -22.97
CA ARG A 23 -0.34 -15.69 -21.53
C ARG A 23 -1.62 -16.44 -21.25
N THR A 24 -2.68 -16.22 -22.03
CA THR A 24 -3.93 -16.96 -21.87
C THR A 24 -3.69 -18.46 -22.10
N SER A 25 -3.04 -18.83 -23.21
CA SER A 25 -2.74 -20.24 -23.48
C SER A 25 -1.81 -20.88 -22.43
N ALA A 26 -0.82 -20.14 -21.92
CA ALA A 26 0.05 -20.61 -20.84
C ALA A 26 -0.73 -20.78 -19.52
N ALA A 27 -1.68 -19.88 -19.22
CA ALA A 27 -2.55 -19.99 -18.06
C ALA A 27 -3.48 -21.21 -18.15
N ASP A 28 -4.09 -21.46 -19.32
CA ASP A 28 -4.93 -22.64 -19.57
C ASP A 28 -4.15 -23.95 -19.43
N ALA A 29 -2.91 -23.98 -19.94
CA ALA A 29 -2.01 -25.11 -19.78
C ALA A 29 -1.64 -25.35 -18.31
N ALA A 30 -1.37 -24.28 -17.56
CA ALA A 30 -1.10 -24.36 -16.13
C ALA A 30 -2.33 -24.85 -15.35
N LEU A 31 -3.52 -24.34 -15.65
CA LEU A 31 -4.77 -24.80 -15.04
C LEU A 31 -5.02 -26.29 -15.31
N SER A 32 -4.83 -26.73 -16.55
CA SER A 32 -4.98 -28.14 -16.91
C SER A 32 -4.02 -29.04 -16.13
N LYS A 33 -2.78 -28.59 -15.92
CA LYS A 33 -1.79 -29.31 -15.12
C LYS A 33 -2.19 -29.39 -13.66
N VAL A 34 -2.66 -28.29 -13.07
CA VAL A 34 -3.14 -28.26 -11.68
C VAL A 34 -4.36 -29.16 -11.51
N GLN A 35 -5.34 -29.10 -12.42
CA GLN A 35 -6.54 -29.95 -12.36
C GLN A 35 -6.21 -31.44 -12.44
N LYS A 36 -5.26 -31.84 -13.30
CA LYS A 36 -4.75 -33.22 -13.34
C LYS A 36 -4.17 -33.63 -12.00
N LEU A 37 -3.27 -32.82 -11.41
CA LEU A 37 -2.69 -33.12 -10.10
C LEU A 37 -3.75 -33.20 -9.00
N VAL A 38 -4.75 -32.31 -9.01
CA VAL A 38 -5.87 -32.35 -8.05
C VAL A 38 -6.67 -33.64 -8.19
N THR A 39 -6.88 -34.11 -9.42
CA THR A 39 -7.66 -35.32 -9.70
C THR A 39 -6.87 -36.59 -9.38
N ASP A 40 -5.61 -36.69 -9.81
CA ASP A 40 -4.76 -37.86 -9.63
C ASP A 40 -4.49 -38.16 -8.14
N PHE A 41 -4.31 -37.11 -7.34
CA PHE A 41 -4.01 -37.24 -5.91
C PHE A 41 -5.24 -37.04 -5.00
N GLY A 42 -6.40 -36.71 -5.57
CA GLY A 42 -7.64 -36.48 -4.81
C GLY A 42 -7.55 -35.31 -3.84
N PHE A 43 -6.86 -34.22 -4.21
CA PHE A 43 -6.72 -33.06 -3.33
C PHE A 43 -8.06 -32.37 -3.10
N THR A 44 -8.30 -31.98 -1.85
CA THR A 44 -9.46 -31.17 -1.47
C THR A 44 -9.17 -29.69 -1.65
N GLN A 45 -10.21 -28.86 -1.86
CA GLN A 45 -10.05 -27.42 -2.05
C GLN A 45 -9.28 -26.74 -0.91
N GLN A 46 -9.48 -27.20 0.34
CA GLN A 46 -8.78 -26.65 1.52
C GLN A 46 -7.28 -26.94 1.54
N GLN A 47 -6.82 -28.02 0.89
CA GLN A 47 -5.41 -28.36 0.78
C GLN A 47 -4.71 -27.57 -0.33
N VAL A 48 -5.44 -27.27 -1.43
CA VAL A 48 -4.92 -26.49 -2.56
C VAL A 48 -4.95 -24.99 -2.25
N PHE A 49 -6.01 -24.54 -1.58
CA PHE A 49 -6.23 -23.14 -1.19
C PHE A 49 -6.49 -23.06 0.31
N PRO A 50 -5.42 -23.17 1.14
CA PRO A 50 -5.58 -23.05 2.58
C PRO A 50 -6.09 -21.65 2.93
N TYR A 51 -7.09 -21.61 3.82
CA TYR A 51 -7.52 -20.35 4.41
C TYR A 51 -6.45 -19.89 5.40
N ILE A 52 -5.69 -18.87 5.01
CA ILE A 52 -4.74 -18.20 5.91
C ILE A 52 -5.45 -16.96 6.43
N PRO A 53 -5.90 -16.94 7.71
CA PRO A 53 -6.46 -15.72 8.27
C PRO A 53 -5.40 -14.63 8.23
N ALA A 54 -5.73 -13.50 7.59
CA ALA A 54 -4.85 -12.34 7.61
C ALA A 54 -4.64 -11.95 9.08
N LYS A 55 -3.39 -11.96 9.54
CA LYS A 55 -3.04 -11.41 10.85
C LYS A 55 -3.25 -9.90 10.77
N THR A 56 -4.41 -9.43 11.21
CA THR A 56 -4.64 -8.00 11.48
C THR A 56 -3.74 -7.60 12.64
N SER A 57 -2.51 -7.18 12.32
CA SER A 57 -1.70 -6.43 13.25
C SER A 57 -2.46 -5.16 13.57
N ALA A 58 -2.64 -4.84 14.85
CA ALA A 58 -3.27 -3.59 15.24
C ALA A 58 -2.51 -2.42 14.57
N PRO A 59 -3.22 -1.43 13.99
CA PRO A 59 -2.56 -0.27 13.40
C PRO A 59 -1.68 0.40 14.47
N ALA A 60 -0.47 0.80 14.08
CA ALA A 60 0.38 1.59 14.94
C ALA A 60 -0.33 2.92 15.25
N LYS A 61 -0.49 3.24 16.53
CA LYS A 61 -1.13 4.48 16.98
C LYS A 61 -0.10 5.60 17.13
N TYR A 62 1.12 5.24 17.54
CA TYR A 62 2.22 6.16 17.80
C TYR A 62 3.44 5.82 16.94
N ARG A 63 4.20 6.84 16.55
CA ARG A 63 5.46 6.74 15.81
C ARG A 63 6.48 7.73 16.37
N ASP A 64 7.69 7.25 16.60
CA ASP A 64 8.83 8.09 16.95
C ASP A 64 9.32 8.88 15.73
N PRO A 65 9.35 10.23 15.76
CA PRO A 65 9.92 11.05 14.69
C PRO A 65 11.44 10.86 14.53
N SER A 66 12.15 10.41 15.57
CA SER A 66 13.61 10.30 15.55
C SER A 66 14.09 8.98 14.96
N THR A 67 13.48 7.85 15.36
CA THR A 67 13.89 6.50 14.92
C THR A 67 12.91 5.84 13.96
N GLY A 68 11.70 6.38 13.80
CA GLY A 68 10.65 5.76 13.02
C GLY A 68 10.03 4.51 13.67
N ALA A 69 10.41 4.18 14.91
CA ALA A 69 9.81 3.09 15.66
C ALA A 69 8.31 3.33 15.87
N THR A 70 7.50 2.28 15.75
CA THR A 70 6.04 2.38 15.85
C THR A 70 5.53 1.59 17.05
N TRP A 71 4.46 2.08 17.67
CA TRP A 71 3.81 1.43 18.80
C TRP A 71 2.29 1.47 18.65
N THR A 72 1.65 0.33 18.86
CA THR A 72 0.19 0.15 18.71
C THR A 72 -0.60 0.76 19.87
N GLY A 73 0.08 1.28 20.91
CA GLY A 73 -0.56 1.82 22.12
C GLY A 73 -1.08 0.74 23.08
N ARG A 74 -0.89 -0.55 22.76
CA ARG A 74 -1.21 -1.68 23.62
C ARG A 74 0.08 -2.27 24.22
N GLY A 75 0.05 -2.59 25.51
CA GLY A 75 1.18 -3.20 26.22
C GLY A 75 2.15 -2.20 26.87
N LYS A 76 3.37 -2.65 27.18
CA LYS A 76 4.39 -1.82 27.83
C LYS A 76 4.90 -0.75 26.85
N PRO A 77 4.85 0.55 27.20
CA PRO A 77 5.32 1.61 26.33
C PRO A 77 6.83 1.50 26.09
N PRO A 78 7.29 1.72 24.85
CA PRO A 78 8.72 1.87 24.55
C PRO A 78 9.37 3.04 25.29
N ASN A 79 10.69 2.97 25.51
CA ASN A 79 11.43 4.02 26.23
C ASN A 79 11.30 5.42 25.59
N TRP A 80 11.07 5.52 24.28
CA TRP A 80 10.95 6.79 23.57
C TRP A 80 9.63 7.54 23.85
N ILE A 81 8.55 6.85 24.21
CA ILE A 81 7.24 7.47 24.54
C ILE A 81 6.89 7.39 26.03
N LYS A 82 7.62 6.58 26.82
CA LYS A 82 7.28 6.29 28.22
C LYS A 82 7.23 7.55 29.09
N ASP A 83 8.17 8.46 28.90
CA ASP A 83 8.37 9.66 29.73
C ASP A 83 8.07 10.97 28.97
N GLN A 84 7.43 10.88 27.79
CA GLN A 84 7.05 12.02 26.95
C GLN A 84 5.52 12.11 26.76
N ASP A 85 5.05 13.26 26.26
CA ASP A 85 3.65 13.42 25.89
C ASP A 85 3.29 12.52 24.71
N ARG A 86 2.22 11.74 24.85
CA ARG A 86 1.87 10.68 23.88
C ARG A 86 1.22 11.24 22.64
N ASP A 87 0.56 12.39 22.74
CA ASP A 87 -0.14 13.04 21.64
C ASP A 87 0.85 13.60 20.59
N ASP A 88 2.09 13.90 21.00
CA ASP A 88 3.14 14.33 20.09
C ASP A 88 3.57 13.26 19.09
N PHE A 89 3.50 11.99 19.48
CA PHE A 89 3.89 10.84 18.66
C PHE A 89 2.73 10.23 17.89
N LEU A 90 1.52 10.80 17.97
CA LEU A 90 0.34 10.23 17.35
C LEU A 90 0.41 10.35 15.82
N ILE A 91 0.27 9.21 15.11
CA ILE A 91 0.33 9.20 13.64
C ILE A 91 -0.85 9.97 13.02
N GLU A 92 -2.02 9.91 13.67
CA GLU A 92 -3.22 10.67 13.31
C GLU A 92 -3.36 11.93 14.16
N ARG A 93 -2.30 12.75 14.26
CA ARG A 93 -2.44 14.09 14.85
C ARG A 93 -3.46 14.86 14.03
N LYS A 94 -4.68 15.06 14.56
CA LYS A 94 -5.64 16.03 14.01
C LYS A 94 -4.91 17.37 14.01
N PRO A 95 -4.73 18.05 12.86
CA PRO A 95 -4.09 19.36 12.85
C PRO A 95 -5.03 20.32 13.60
N GLU A 96 -4.74 20.54 14.87
CA GLU A 96 -5.33 21.63 15.63
C GLU A 96 -4.85 22.93 14.99
N ALA A 97 -5.84 23.69 14.51
CA ALA A 97 -5.75 24.97 13.81
C ALA A 97 -4.33 25.56 13.73
N ALA A 98 -3.76 25.56 12.53
CA ALA A 98 -2.59 26.34 12.17
C ALA A 98 -2.88 27.83 12.46
N GLN A 99 -2.61 28.25 13.70
CA GLN A 99 -2.48 29.64 14.10
C GLN A 99 -1.11 30.09 13.58
N GLY A 100 -1.03 30.27 12.26
CA GLY A 100 0.08 30.96 11.63
C GLY A 100 -0.13 32.48 11.77
N PRO A 101 0.93 33.26 12.02
CA PRO A 101 0.86 34.70 12.29
C PRO A 101 0.32 35.54 11.11
N PHE A 102 0.11 34.93 9.93
CA PHE A 102 -0.29 35.61 8.71
C PHE A 102 -1.75 36.11 8.70
N LEU A 103 -2.66 35.48 9.48
CA LEU A 103 -4.08 35.91 9.54
C LEU A 103 -4.34 37.04 10.56
N ALA A 104 -3.44 37.23 11.53
CA ALA A 104 -3.58 38.30 12.53
C ALA A 104 -3.30 39.69 11.93
N GLU A 105 -2.40 39.77 10.95
CA GLU A 105 -2.01 41.04 10.32
C GLU A 105 -3.11 41.58 9.38
N MET A 106 -3.86 40.69 8.73
CA MET A 106 -4.94 41.07 7.81
C MET A 106 -6.20 41.60 8.54
N ALA A 107 -6.45 41.13 9.77
CA ALA A 107 -7.60 41.57 10.57
C ALA A 107 -7.43 42.98 11.18
N ALA A 108 -6.19 43.42 11.41
CA ALA A 108 -5.90 44.75 11.99
C ALA A 108 -6.04 45.90 10.99
N ALA A 109 -5.95 45.63 9.68
CA ALA A 109 -6.04 46.66 8.63
C ALA A 109 -7.48 47.12 8.31
N ALA A 110 -8.51 46.42 8.81
CA ALA A 110 -9.91 46.74 8.51
C ALA A 110 -10.55 47.76 9.49
N ALA A 111 -9.83 48.22 10.52
CA ALA A 111 -10.39 49.05 11.60
C ALA A 111 -9.93 50.52 11.61
N ARG A 112 -9.49 51.06 10.47
CA ARG A 112 -9.22 52.50 10.31
C ARG A 112 -10.05 53.07 9.17
N ASN A 113 -11.28 53.47 9.50
CA ASN A 113 -12.04 54.48 8.76
C ASN A 113 -12.58 55.49 9.76
#